data_AF-A0A4Y2A8R6-F1
#
_entry.id   AF-A0A4Y2A8R6-F1
#
_cell.length_a   1.000
_cell.length_b   1.000
_cell.length_c   1.000
_cell.angle_alpha   90.00
_cell.angle_beta   90.00
_cell.angle_gamma   90.00
#
_symmetry.space_group_name_H-M   'P 1'
#
loop_
_entity.id
_entity.type
_entity.pdbx_description
1 polymer ?
#
loop_
_entity_poly.entity_id
_entity_poly.type
_entity_poly.pdbx_seq_one_letter_code
_entity_poly.pdbx_strand_id
1 'polypeptide(L)'
;MCPDFTKPRNESKIQEIIRNEVSYDERTAIVDSSEYSNDFSPDCSAEGLKDLAGYIAHRCRKYDRSLAITSGQILVISSHEKTWIEVLSKRGLLVPTDEWCEQIKKIEQTFLEMHGSNYLSIERNVISNLCLALKEKFPSVSEEIIKIYSRTRTFIRLRWLNVTLITNKIQRGQLKRTKKWDASHCQSSKM
;
A
#
# COMPACT_ATOMS: atom_id res chain seq x y z
N MET A 1 -28.21 7.84 -30.53
CA MET A 1 -27.17 8.89 -30.42
C MET A 1 -25.97 8.29 -29.71
N CYS A 2 -24.82 8.19 -30.39
CA CYS A 2 -23.58 7.68 -29.79
C CYS A 2 -22.88 8.81 -29.02
N PRO A 3 -22.33 8.56 -27.81
CA PRO A 3 -21.55 9.58 -27.12
C PRO A 3 -20.20 9.77 -27.82
N ASP A 4 -19.91 11.03 -28.15
CA ASP A 4 -18.66 11.49 -28.73
C ASP A 4 -17.57 11.60 -27.63
N PHE A 5 -16.48 10.85 -27.81
CA PHE A 5 -15.36 10.76 -26.88
C PHE A 5 -14.19 11.70 -27.24
N THR A 6 -14.37 12.64 -28.17
CA THR A 6 -13.28 13.52 -28.64
C THR A 6 -12.97 14.72 -27.74
N LYS A 7 -13.65 14.91 -26.60
CA LYS A 7 -13.28 15.97 -25.65
C LYS A 7 -12.14 15.53 -24.71
N PRO A 8 -10.99 16.21 -24.71
CA PRO A 8 -9.92 15.91 -23.76
C PRO A 8 -10.43 16.17 -22.33
N ARG A 9 -10.45 15.10 -21.52
CA ARG A 9 -10.84 15.13 -20.12
C ARG A 9 -9.75 15.85 -19.32
N ASN A 10 -9.85 17.18 -19.23
CA ASN A 10 -9.12 18.10 -18.34
C ASN A 10 -7.84 17.51 -17.70
N GLU A 11 -6.78 17.40 -18.49
CA GLU A 11 -5.46 16.94 -18.06
C GLU A 11 -4.91 17.79 -16.91
N SER A 12 -5.33 19.05 -16.83
CA SER A 12 -5.04 19.99 -15.75
C SER A 12 -5.49 19.48 -14.36
N LYS A 13 -6.66 18.85 -14.28
CA LYS A 13 -7.22 18.35 -13.02
C LYS A 13 -6.52 17.07 -12.54
N ILE A 14 -6.05 16.25 -13.49
CA ILE A 14 -5.24 15.07 -13.20
C ILE A 14 -3.84 15.49 -12.73
N GLN A 15 -3.22 16.47 -13.41
CA GLN A 15 -1.92 17.03 -13.03
C GLN A 15 -1.96 17.71 -11.65
N GLU A 16 -3.07 18.37 -11.30
CA GLU A 16 -3.28 19.02 -10.00
C GLU A 16 -3.46 17.99 -8.86
N ILE A 17 -4.21 16.90 -9.10
CA ILE A 17 -4.31 15.78 -8.15
C ILE A 17 -2.92 15.13 -7.96
N ILE A 18 -2.17 14.93 -9.04
CA ILE A 18 -0.81 14.36 -8.98
C ILE A 18 0.15 15.26 -8.19
N ARG A 19 0.09 16.58 -8.39
CA ARG A 19 0.93 17.54 -7.64
C ARG A 19 0.59 17.55 -6.15
N ASN A 20 -0.69 17.41 -5.81
CA ASN A 20 -1.15 17.40 -4.41
C ASN A 20 -0.85 16.07 -3.71
N GLU A 21 -0.84 14.92 -4.41
CA GLU A 21 -0.41 13.64 -3.83
C GLU A 21 1.09 13.58 -3.59
N VAL A 22 1.91 14.11 -4.51
CA VAL A 22 3.39 14.19 -4.34
C VAL A 22 3.78 15.17 -3.23
N SER A 23 3.01 16.25 -3.02
CA SER A 23 3.26 17.23 -1.95
C SER A 23 2.96 16.72 -0.54
N TYR A 24 2.17 15.64 -0.37
CA TYR A 24 1.88 15.09 0.96
C TYR A 24 3.05 14.29 1.53
N ASP A 25 3.87 13.69 0.66
CA ASP A 25 5.04 12.90 1.07
C ASP A 25 6.20 13.78 1.59
N GLU A 26 6.32 15.03 1.13
CA GLU A 26 7.39 15.94 1.56
C GLU A 26 7.18 16.57 2.95
N ARG A 27 5.95 16.55 3.51
CA ARG A 27 5.64 17.22 4.79
C ARG A 27 5.82 16.35 6.04
N THR A 28 6.23 15.10 5.90
CA THR A 28 6.46 14.20 7.06
C THR A 28 7.93 14.07 7.46
N ALA A 29 8.85 14.76 6.78
CA ALA A 29 10.28 14.66 7.01
C ALA A 29 10.87 15.89 7.74
N ILE A 30 10.24 16.39 8.80
CA ILE A 30 10.92 17.23 9.79
C ILE A 30 10.32 16.92 11.17
N VAL A 31 10.83 15.88 11.83
CA VAL A 31 10.71 15.73 13.28
C VAL A 31 12.12 15.73 13.83
N ASP A 32 12.31 16.70 14.72
CA ASP A 32 13.53 17.15 15.38
C ASP A 32 14.40 16.00 15.92
N SER A 33 15.64 15.97 15.47
CA SER A 33 16.66 15.00 15.87
C SER A 33 17.24 15.41 17.22
N SER A 34 16.65 14.94 18.31
CA SER A 34 17.38 14.81 19.58
C SER A 34 17.06 13.48 20.26
N GLU A 35 18.08 12.62 20.24
CA GLU A 35 18.37 11.52 21.17
C GLU A 35 17.31 10.42 21.31
N TYR A 36 17.35 9.42 20.42
CA TYR A 36 17.07 8.03 20.83
C TYR A 36 17.86 7.06 19.93
N SER A 37 18.93 6.51 20.47
CA SER A 37 19.60 5.33 19.92
C SER A 37 18.66 4.14 20.06
N ASN A 38 18.10 3.68 18.95
CA ASN A 38 17.53 2.33 18.87
C ASN A 38 17.81 1.74 17.50
N ASP A 39 18.57 0.65 17.51
CA ASP A 39 19.00 -0.18 16.38
C ASP A 39 17.84 -1.04 15.82
N PHE A 40 16.62 -0.50 15.83
CA PHE A 40 15.39 -1.19 15.47
C PHE A 40 14.76 -0.47 14.29
N SER A 41 15.17 -0.84 13.08
CA SER A 41 14.39 -0.52 11.87
C SER A 41 13.40 -1.66 11.68
N PRO A 42 12.12 -1.52 12.07
CA PRO A 42 11.13 -2.56 11.81
C PRO A 42 11.02 -2.77 10.30
N ASP A 43 10.90 -4.03 9.86
CA ASP A 43 10.67 -4.34 8.45
C ASP A 43 9.35 -3.68 8.01
N CYS A 44 9.46 -2.63 7.18
CA CYS A 44 8.33 -1.88 6.65
C CYS A 44 7.28 -2.78 6.00
N SER A 45 7.69 -3.93 5.43
CA SER A 45 6.79 -4.89 4.81
C SER A 45 5.94 -5.61 5.85
N ALA A 46 6.56 -6.03 6.96
CA ALA A 46 5.88 -6.71 8.06
C ALA A 46 4.91 -5.76 8.78
N GLU A 47 5.33 -4.52 9.07
CA GLU A 47 4.47 -3.51 9.69
C GLU A 47 3.32 -3.08 8.76
N GLY A 48 3.57 -2.94 7.46
CA GLY A 48 2.53 -2.64 6.48
C GLY A 48 1.49 -3.76 6.35
N LEU A 49 1.91 -5.01 6.47
CA LEU A 49 0.98 -6.16 6.50
C LEU A 49 0.16 -6.19 7.79
N LYS A 50 0.77 -5.85 8.93
CA LYS A 50 0.08 -5.72 10.21
C LYS A 50 -0.96 -4.59 10.19
N ASP A 51 -0.64 -3.45 9.55
CA ASP A 51 -1.57 -2.34 9.37
C ASP A 51 -2.77 -2.75 8.51
N LEU A 52 -2.51 -3.47 7.40
CA LEU A 52 -3.56 -4.06 6.59
C LEU A 52 -4.43 -5.02 7.41
N ALA A 53 -3.83 -5.90 8.23
CA ALA A 53 -4.58 -6.81 9.10
C ALA A 53 -5.52 -6.05 10.06
N GLY A 54 -5.03 -4.97 10.68
CA GLY A 54 -5.81 -4.08 11.54
C GLY A 54 -6.96 -3.39 10.80
N TYR A 55 -6.71 -2.89 9.59
CA TYR A 55 -7.75 -2.31 8.73
C TYR A 55 -8.85 -3.33 8.40
N ILE A 56 -8.47 -4.55 8.01
CA ILE A 56 -9.44 -5.63 7.71
C ILE A 56 -10.25 -5.97 8.97
N ALA A 57 -9.60 -6.14 10.12
CA ALA A 57 -10.29 -6.42 11.38
C ALA A 57 -11.30 -5.33 11.75
N HIS A 58 -10.94 -4.06 11.55
CA HIS A 58 -11.85 -2.93 11.75
C HIS A 58 -13.08 -2.99 10.84
N ARG A 59 -12.88 -3.23 9.56
CA ARG A 59 -13.98 -3.35 8.58
C ARG A 59 -14.86 -4.58 8.83
N CYS A 60 -14.28 -5.63 9.40
CA CYS A 60 -14.93 -6.93 9.59
C CYS A 60 -15.45 -7.17 11.01
N ARG A 61 -15.35 -6.18 11.92
CA ARG A 61 -15.76 -6.32 13.33
C ARG A 61 -17.21 -6.78 13.53
N LYS A 62 -18.09 -6.51 12.57
CA LYS A 62 -19.49 -7.00 12.60
C LYS A 62 -19.64 -8.48 12.24
N TYR A 63 -18.66 -9.04 11.55
CA TYR A 63 -18.63 -10.44 11.12
C TYR A 63 -17.81 -11.30 12.08
N ASP A 64 -16.68 -10.77 12.55
CA ASP A 64 -15.80 -11.43 13.48
C ASP A 64 -15.11 -10.41 14.40
N ARG A 65 -15.36 -10.52 15.70
CA ARG A 65 -14.79 -9.64 16.73
C ARG A 65 -13.45 -10.16 17.27
N SER A 66 -13.11 -11.42 17.00
CA SER A 66 -11.87 -12.06 17.49
C SER A 66 -10.62 -11.60 16.75
N LEU A 67 -10.79 -10.97 15.58
CA LEU A 67 -9.69 -10.54 14.70
C LEU A 67 -8.78 -9.47 15.31
N ALA A 68 -9.30 -8.68 16.26
CA ALA A 68 -8.54 -7.59 16.87
C ALA A 68 -9.04 -7.21 18.25
N ILE A 69 -8.12 -6.67 19.04
CA ILE A 69 -8.37 -6.14 20.37
C ILE A 69 -8.31 -4.61 20.29
N THR A 70 -9.10 -3.93 21.12
CA THR A 70 -9.02 -2.45 21.18
C THR A 70 -7.73 -2.07 21.91
N SER A 71 -6.94 -1.14 21.36
CA SER A 71 -5.64 -0.74 21.93
C SER A 71 -5.69 -0.35 23.42
N GLY A 72 -6.81 0.19 23.91
CA GLY A 72 -7.01 0.50 25.33
C GLY A 72 -7.08 -0.73 26.27
N GLN A 73 -7.32 -1.93 25.75
CA GLN A 73 -7.35 -3.19 26.51
C GLN A 73 -5.98 -3.89 26.56
N ILE A 74 -5.03 -3.48 25.71
CA ILE A 74 -3.67 -4.07 25.60
C ILE A 74 -2.72 -3.56 26.70
N LEU A 75 -3.11 -2.52 27.45
CA LEU A 75 -2.29 -1.93 28.52
C LEU A 75 -1.94 -2.88 29.68
N VAL A 76 -2.39 -4.14 29.67
CA VAL A 76 -2.12 -5.13 30.72
C VAL A 76 -1.13 -6.22 30.27
N ILE A 77 -0.84 -6.37 28.98
CA ILE A 77 -0.06 -7.51 28.48
C ILE A 77 1.21 -7.05 27.77
N SER A 78 2.33 -7.32 28.45
CA SER A 78 3.70 -7.44 27.97
C SER A 78 4.51 -6.18 27.62
N SER A 79 5.71 -6.23 28.19
CA SER A 79 6.84 -5.34 28.14
C SER A 79 7.66 -5.47 26.86
N HIS A 80 8.28 -4.35 26.48
CA HIS A 80 9.35 -4.17 25.49
C HIS A 80 8.92 -4.29 24.02
N GLU A 81 9.18 -3.21 23.27
CA GLU A 81 8.94 -3.00 21.83
C GLU A 81 7.51 -2.59 21.43
N LYS A 82 7.27 -1.28 21.38
CA LYS A 82 6.08 -0.70 20.75
C LYS A 82 6.19 -0.88 19.23
N THR A 83 5.22 -1.52 18.60
CA THR A 83 5.11 -1.66 17.14
C THR A 83 4.71 -0.33 16.48
N TRP A 84 4.99 -0.16 15.19
CA TRP A 84 4.78 1.12 14.48
C TRP A 84 3.33 1.60 14.56
N ILE A 85 2.38 0.67 14.53
CA ILE A 85 0.94 0.94 14.69
C ILE A 85 0.63 1.53 16.08
N GLU A 86 1.32 1.08 17.12
CA GLU A 86 1.16 1.59 18.50
C GLU A 86 1.79 2.97 18.67
N VAL A 87 2.84 3.29 17.89
CA VAL A 87 3.50 4.59 17.89
C VAL A 87 2.71 5.64 17.10
N LEU A 88 2.18 5.29 15.93
CA LEU A 88 1.41 6.22 15.09
C LEU A 88 -0.02 6.45 15.59
N SER A 89 -0.65 5.45 16.18
CA SER A 89 -2.07 5.56 16.52
C SER A 89 -2.28 6.12 17.93
N LYS A 90 -2.45 7.45 18.01
CA LYS A 90 -2.75 8.09 19.31
C LYS A 90 -4.15 7.79 19.87
N ARG A 91 -5.09 7.17 19.13
CA ARG A 91 -6.52 7.08 19.54
C ARG A 91 -7.32 5.94 18.89
N GLY A 92 -7.36 4.76 19.51
CA GLY A 92 -8.43 3.77 19.28
C GLY A 92 -8.34 2.95 18.00
N LEU A 93 -7.15 2.80 17.40
CA LEU A 93 -6.94 1.79 16.37
C LEU A 93 -7.11 0.38 16.96
N LEU A 94 -7.63 -0.52 16.15
CA LEU A 94 -7.70 -1.93 16.48
C LEU A 94 -6.32 -2.55 16.24
N VAL A 95 -5.80 -3.22 17.26
CA VAL A 95 -4.57 -4.00 17.13
C VAL A 95 -4.98 -5.42 16.78
N PRO A 96 -4.56 -5.94 15.61
CA PRO A 96 -4.89 -7.30 15.22
C PRO A 96 -4.30 -8.31 16.21
N THR A 97 -5.00 -9.42 16.44
CA THR A 97 -4.47 -10.51 17.26
C THR A 97 -3.33 -11.23 16.55
N ASP A 98 -2.45 -11.90 17.31
CA ASP A 98 -1.34 -12.66 16.72
C ASP A 98 -1.83 -13.78 15.80
N GLU A 99 -2.89 -14.49 16.21
CA GLU A 99 -3.55 -15.51 15.38
C GLU A 99 -4.04 -14.93 14.05
N TRP A 100 -4.66 -13.74 14.09
CA TRP A 100 -5.11 -13.07 12.88
C TRP A 100 -3.94 -12.60 12.01
N CYS A 101 -2.85 -12.13 12.61
CA CYS A 101 -1.64 -11.75 11.87
C CYS A 101 -1.04 -12.96 11.13
N GLU A 102 -0.93 -14.11 11.79
CA GLU A 102 -0.47 -15.35 11.16
C GLU A 102 -1.40 -15.82 10.04
N GLN A 103 -2.71 -15.68 10.23
CA GLN A 103 -3.69 -15.97 9.20
C GLN A 103 -3.54 -15.03 8.00
N ILE A 104 -3.36 -13.73 8.22
CA ILE A 104 -3.14 -12.74 7.16
C ILE A 104 -1.83 -13.00 6.40
N LYS A 105 -0.76 -13.43 7.05
CA LYS A 105 0.49 -13.83 6.36
C LYS A 105 0.24 -14.95 5.35
N LYS A 106 -0.54 -15.98 5.71
CA LYS A 106 -0.90 -17.09 4.81
C LYS A 106 -1.79 -16.63 3.65
N ILE A 107 -2.72 -15.72 3.92
CA ILE A 107 -3.57 -15.10 2.91
C ILE A 107 -2.71 -14.28 1.93
N GLU A 108 -1.76 -13.47 2.43
CA GLU A 108 -0.83 -12.68 1.61
C GLU A 108 0.06 -13.57 0.76
N GLN A 109 0.56 -14.69 1.31
CA GLN A 109 1.33 -15.64 0.54
C GLN A 109 0.54 -16.18 -0.66
N THR A 110 -0.76 -16.45 -0.48
CA THR A 110 -1.65 -16.88 -1.56
C THR A 110 -1.89 -15.78 -2.59
N PHE A 111 -2.00 -14.52 -2.14
CA PHE A 111 -2.04 -13.37 -3.05
C PHE A 111 -0.76 -13.29 -3.90
N LEU A 112 0.42 -13.45 -3.28
CA LEU A 112 1.70 -13.40 -3.97
C LEU A 112 1.90 -14.58 -4.92
N GLU A 113 1.42 -15.78 -4.59
CA GLU A 113 1.41 -16.93 -5.50
C GLU A 113 0.62 -16.64 -6.79
N MET A 114 -0.53 -15.95 -6.67
CA MET A 114 -1.38 -15.63 -7.81
C MET A 114 -0.89 -14.42 -8.64
N HIS A 115 -0.33 -13.41 -7.98
CA HIS A 115 -0.01 -12.11 -8.61
C HIS A 115 1.50 -11.84 -8.74
N GLY A 116 2.36 -12.66 -8.14
CA GLY A 116 3.79 -12.41 -8.01
C GLY A 116 4.15 -11.21 -7.13
N SER A 117 5.46 -10.98 -6.95
CA SER A 117 5.96 -9.92 -6.08
C SER A 117 5.75 -8.51 -6.65
N ASN A 118 5.86 -8.35 -7.98
CA ASN A 118 5.97 -7.03 -8.62
C ASN A 118 4.93 -6.76 -9.73
N TYR A 119 3.92 -7.61 -9.88
CA TYR A 119 2.88 -7.45 -10.90
C TYR A 119 1.48 -7.75 -10.33
N LEU A 120 0.48 -7.69 -11.19
CA LEU A 120 -0.87 -8.15 -10.93
C LEU A 120 -1.22 -9.09 -12.09
N SER A 121 -1.85 -10.24 -11.80
CA SER A 121 -2.38 -11.09 -12.86
C SER A 121 -3.29 -10.30 -13.81
N ILE A 122 -3.13 -10.55 -15.11
CA ILE A 122 -3.84 -9.88 -16.21
C ILE A 122 -5.16 -10.62 -16.53
N GLU A 123 -5.42 -11.73 -15.83
CA GLU A 123 -6.64 -12.50 -16.00
C GLU A 123 -7.91 -11.67 -15.75
N ARG A 124 -8.97 -12.01 -16.49
CA ARG A 124 -10.29 -11.42 -16.26
C ARG A 124 -10.79 -11.82 -14.88
N ASN A 125 -11.47 -10.88 -14.21
CA ASN A 125 -12.07 -11.08 -12.89
C ASN A 125 -11.06 -11.41 -11.78
N VAL A 126 -9.88 -10.81 -11.82
CA VAL A 126 -8.77 -11.13 -10.91
C VAL A 126 -9.15 -11.13 -9.42
N ILE A 127 -9.97 -10.17 -8.97
CA ILE A 127 -10.45 -10.12 -7.58
C ILE A 127 -11.37 -11.31 -7.28
N SER A 128 -12.24 -11.69 -8.22
CA SER A 128 -13.14 -12.84 -8.06
C SER A 128 -12.36 -14.14 -7.99
N ASN A 129 -11.35 -14.31 -8.84
CA ASN A 129 -10.50 -15.50 -8.85
C ASN A 129 -9.73 -15.60 -7.53
N LEU A 130 -9.18 -14.49 -7.03
CA LEU A 130 -8.53 -14.44 -5.73
C LEU A 130 -9.51 -14.80 -4.59
N CYS A 131 -10.73 -14.26 -4.60
CA CYS A 131 -11.75 -14.65 -3.62
C CYS A 131 -12.03 -16.15 -3.64
N LEU A 132 -12.14 -16.77 -4.82
CA LEU A 132 -12.38 -18.21 -4.94
C LEU A 132 -11.21 -19.02 -4.38
N ALA A 133 -9.98 -18.69 -4.77
CA ALA A 133 -8.78 -19.37 -4.28
C ALA A 133 -8.64 -19.27 -2.75
N LEU A 134 -8.91 -18.08 -2.19
CA LEU A 134 -8.86 -17.87 -0.74
C LEU A 134 -9.97 -18.61 0.01
N LYS A 135 -11.18 -18.69 -0.55
CA LYS A 135 -12.28 -19.45 0.06
C LYS A 135 -11.96 -20.94 0.11
N GLU A 136 -11.37 -21.48 -0.95
CA GLU A 136 -10.97 -22.88 -1.02
C GLU A 136 -9.86 -23.20 -0.01
N LYS A 137 -8.85 -22.34 0.09
CA LYS A 137 -7.67 -22.55 0.96
C LYS A 137 -7.94 -22.25 2.43
N PHE A 138 -8.90 -21.35 2.73
CA PHE A 138 -9.21 -20.89 4.08
C PHE A 138 -10.73 -20.94 4.36
N PRO A 139 -11.33 -22.15 4.42
CA PRO A 139 -12.78 -22.30 4.58
C PRO A 139 -13.30 -21.83 5.95
N SER A 140 -12.44 -21.69 6.95
CA SER A 140 -12.78 -21.13 8.26
C SER A 140 -12.92 -19.60 8.26
N VAL A 141 -12.37 -18.91 7.26
CA VAL A 141 -12.44 -17.45 7.17
C VAL A 141 -13.72 -17.04 6.48
N SER A 142 -14.45 -16.12 7.10
CA SER A 142 -15.70 -15.59 6.54
C SER A 142 -15.50 -15.04 5.12
N GLU A 143 -16.45 -15.36 4.24
CA GLU A 143 -16.47 -14.88 2.86
C GLU A 143 -16.37 -13.35 2.77
N GLU A 144 -16.97 -12.61 3.70
CA GLU A 144 -16.91 -11.15 3.69
C GLU A 144 -15.51 -10.62 4.01
N ILE A 145 -14.78 -11.29 4.90
CA ILE A 145 -13.37 -10.97 5.19
C ILE A 145 -12.53 -11.18 3.93
N ILE A 146 -12.73 -12.32 3.25
CA ILE A 146 -12.01 -12.65 2.01
C ILE A 146 -12.28 -11.61 0.93
N LYS A 147 -13.54 -11.19 0.74
CA LYS A 147 -13.90 -10.15 -0.23
C LYS A 147 -13.23 -8.82 0.08
N ILE A 148 -13.27 -8.40 1.35
CA ILE A 148 -12.68 -7.12 1.78
C ILE A 148 -11.16 -7.15 1.60
N TYR A 149 -10.49 -8.22 2.02
CA TYR A 149 -9.05 -8.40 1.82
C TYR A 149 -8.70 -8.37 0.33
N SER A 150 -9.33 -9.21 -0.48
CA SER A 150 -9.03 -9.38 -1.90
C SER A 150 -9.13 -8.06 -2.65
N ARG A 151 -10.21 -7.31 -2.38
CA ARG A 151 -10.43 -5.99 -2.98
C ARG A 151 -9.34 -5.00 -2.51
N THR A 152 -9.14 -4.89 -1.20
CA THR A 152 -8.23 -3.89 -0.60
C THR A 152 -6.80 -4.11 -1.10
N ARG A 153 -6.31 -5.34 -1.01
CA ARG A 153 -4.94 -5.70 -1.39
C ARG A 153 -4.67 -5.48 -2.88
N THR A 154 -5.64 -5.81 -3.74
CA THR A 154 -5.55 -5.58 -5.19
C THR A 154 -5.44 -4.09 -5.50
N PHE A 155 -6.24 -3.24 -4.85
CA PHE A 155 -6.16 -1.79 -5.06
C PHE A 155 -4.87 -1.18 -4.53
N ILE A 156 -4.36 -1.66 -3.39
CA ILE A 156 -3.04 -1.25 -2.88
C ILE A 156 -1.95 -1.57 -3.91
N ARG A 157 -1.93 -2.80 -4.46
CA ARG A 157 -0.95 -3.20 -5.49
C ARG A 157 -1.12 -2.38 -6.77
N LEU A 158 -2.36 -2.17 -7.23
CA LEU A 158 -2.64 -1.39 -8.43
C LEU A 158 -2.18 0.06 -8.28
N ARG A 159 -2.42 0.69 -7.11
CA ARG A 159 -1.94 2.04 -6.82
C ARG A 159 -0.42 2.10 -6.87
N TRP A 160 0.27 1.17 -6.20
CA TRP A 160 1.72 1.08 -6.24
C TRP A 160 2.25 0.94 -7.67
N LEU A 161 1.69 0.01 -8.46
CA LEU A 161 2.07 -0.17 -9.88
C LEU A 161 1.89 1.12 -10.70
N ASN A 162 0.77 1.81 -10.52
CA ASN A 162 0.51 3.07 -11.23
C ASN A 162 1.53 4.15 -10.86
N VAL A 163 1.85 4.30 -9.57
CA VAL A 163 2.87 5.23 -9.10
C VAL A 163 4.23 4.88 -9.72
N THR A 164 4.65 3.61 -9.64
CA THR A 164 5.90 3.14 -10.24
C THR A 164 5.97 3.42 -11.75
N LEU A 165 4.89 3.18 -12.49
CA LEU A 165 4.82 3.45 -13.93
C LEU A 165 4.97 4.94 -14.24
N ILE A 166 4.35 5.82 -13.44
CA ILE A 166 4.46 7.27 -13.61
C ILE A 166 5.88 7.74 -13.31
N THR A 167 6.46 7.32 -12.17
CA THR A 167 7.83 7.66 -11.77
C THR A 167 8.84 7.24 -12.85
N ASN A 168 8.71 6.03 -13.38
CA ASN A 168 9.56 5.54 -14.47
C ASN A 168 9.44 6.39 -15.75
N LYS A 169 8.24 6.86 -16.09
CA LYS A 169 8.04 7.77 -17.23
C LYS A 169 8.73 9.12 -17.01
N ILE A 170 8.58 9.69 -15.82
CA ILE A 170 9.22 10.98 -15.45
C ILE A 170 10.74 10.85 -15.53
N GLN A 171 11.31 9.81 -14.91
CA GLN A 171 12.76 9.57 -14.91
C GLN A 171 13.31 9.40 -16.33
N ARG A 172 12.63 8.62 -17.19
CA ARG A 172 12.98 8.49 -18.61
C ARG A 172 12.91 9.83 -19.36
N GLY A 173 11.93 10.67 -19.04
CA GLY A 173 11.81 12.01 -19.60
C GLY A 173 12.98 12.93 -19.19
N GLN A 174 13.35 12.91 -17.91
CA GLN A 174 14.49 13.67 -17.39
C GLN A 174 15.81 13.22 -18.03
N LEU A 175 16.07 11.91 -18.11
CA LEU A 175 17.26 11.34 -18.76
C LEU A 175 17.38 11.74 -20.24
N LYS A 176 16.26 11.86 -20.97
CA LYS A 176 16.27 12.36 -22.35
C LYS A 176 16.62 13.85 -22.42
N ARG A 177 16.13 14.65 -21.46
CA ARG A 177 16.42 16.10 -21.39
C ARG A 177 17.87 16.37 -21.04
N THR A 178 18.45 15.64 -20.09
CA THR A 178 19.87 15.79 -19.71
C THR A 178 20.79 15.43 -20.88
N LYS A 179 20.57 14.28 -21.53
CA LYS A 179 21.32 13.89 -22.74
C LYS A 179 21.24 14.91 -23.86
N LYS A 180 20.07 15.52 -24.08
CA LYS A 180 19.90 16.60 -25.06
C LYS A 180 20.72 17.83 -24.66
N TRP A 181 20.74 18.18 -23.38
CA TRP A 181 21.49 19.32 -22.86
C TRP A 181 23.02 19.12 -23.03
N ASP A 182 23.52 17.93 -22.67
CA ASP A 182 24.93 17.56 -22.85
C ASP A 182 25.36 17.62 -24.33
N ALA A 183 24.51 17.11 -25.24
CA ALA A 183 24.76 17.17 -26.68
C ALA A 183 24.77 18.61 -27.22
N SER A 184 23.94 19.50 -26.66
CA SER A 184 23.86 20.91 -27.07
C SER A 184 25.07 21.71 -26.60
N HIS A 185 25.57 21.45 -25.38
CA HIS A 185 26.74 22.13 -24.83
C HIS A 185 28.05 21.69 -25.50
N CYS A 186 28.18 20.41 -25.86
CA CYS A 186 29.38 19.89 -26.53
C CYS A 186 29.54 20.42 -27.98
N GLN A 187 28.45 20.85 -28.62
CA GLN A 187 28.48 21.50 -29.95
C GLN A 187 28.87 22.98 -29.88
N SER A 188 28.58 23.68 -28.78
CA SER A 188 28.87 25.11 -28.64
C SER A 188 30.33 25.41 -28.22
N SER A 189 31.08 24.44 -27.69
CA SER A 189 32.51 24.59 -27.35
C SER A 189 33.47 24.27 -28.50
N LYS A 190 32.98 23.99 -29.71
CA LYS A 190 33.79 23.66 -30.90
C LYS A 190 33.86 24.80 -31.94
N MET A 191 33.41 26.01 -31.61
CA MET A 191 33.53 27.20 -32.46
C MET A 191 34.44 28.24 -31.82
#